data_AF-A0A180EPC5-F1
#
_entry.id   AF-A0A180EPC5-F1
#
_cell.length_a   1.000
_cell.length_b   1.000
_cell.length_c   1.000
_cell.angle_alpha   90.00
_cell.angle_beta   90.00
_cell.angle_gamma   90.00
#
_symmetry.space_group_name_H-M   'P 1'
#
loop_
_entity.id
_entity.type
_entity.pdbx_description
1 polymer ?
#
loop_
_entity_poly.entity_id
_entity_poly.type
_entity_poly.pdbx_seq_one_letter_code
_entity_poly.pdbx_strand_id
1 'polypeptide(L)'
;MRNRIAVWGRDAQEKRVLLTIELQVKENIVRIQTYPEKVVTDEVYKLFMEKWRKGQEAELPEPDRVVARELSVTEGLLPDDLKAEQTDMILRAQTEWHFHVLSAKLAENYKAELAEIEDRVERATEYSSDLWNQAKQFWQKVQGQLQDKTLLREQGNDIRKRVDTTFDTLKKMRDKLNEQYKEESTKQVAAFSGLLEKAEGSIQEGTHLNRVFNDLRDIQKKFHNVKFTREDRDAVYKRIDAAFKAVKEKRGQGGASSNSGGAVGRIESRLEGLKKAMDRMKSGIGRDKEDLKFEHRRIERTDGQLEKQIRQAKVVMIESRINSKQAKLDDMEKTKAQLEKKIEQEKKKAEKRAKKDAERAAAAAAKAKIAAEISEREVSPEEASKLAAAAAAIAEGKKAKKGSRVKAGDRPSKQVKNFIAFSEIITPDVPVTTAAVGAPTAAPTEASAESPAPVADVDTPSTDTVAATAAVPPAAEEETLAEKAGDAIAGVITSVGEAVAPLREEGGFFDQASEVFESAVESINDTVEDLTDTAKAVYQVASEKIADATDAVDDRPQEEE
;
A
#
# COMPACT_ATOMS: atom_id res chain seq x y z
N MET A 1 -44.69 -24.58 0.53
CA MET A 1 -45.05 -25.45 1.69
C MET A 1 -46.48 -25.96 1.52
N ARG A 2 -47.04 -26.78 2.44
CA ARG A 2 -48.47 -27.13 2.41
C ARG A 2 -49.29 -25.99 3.02
N ASN A 3 -50.20 -25.39 2.26
CA ASN A 3 -51.05 -24.28 2.69
C ASN A 3 -52.47 -24.71 3.12
N ARG A 4 -52.74 -26.02 3.27
CA ARG A 4 -54.06 -26.60 3.58
C ARG A 4 -54.00 -27.70 4.64
N ILE A 5 -54.88 -27.62 5.62
CA ILE A 5 -54.96 -28.52 6.78
C ILE A 5 -56.43 -28.89 7.04
N ALA A 6 -56.69 -30.15 7.32
CA ALA A 6 -57.97 -30.64 7.83
C ALA A 6 -57.69 -31.41 9.13
N VAL A 7 -58.42 -31.09 10.20
CA VAL A 7 -58.22 -31.56 11.59
C VAL A 7 -59.56 -31.67 12.29
N TRP A 8 -59.79 -32.74 13.06
CA TRP A 8 -60.95 -32.82 13.94
C TRP A 8 -60.79 -31.89 15.15
N GLY A 9 -61.89 -31.30 15.61
CA GLY A 9 -61.92 -30.34 16.70
C GLY A 9 -63.30 -30.23 17.34
N ARG A 10 -63.46 -29.23 18.19
CA ARG A 10 -64.70 -28.91 18.89
C ARG A 10 -65.07 -27.44 18.75
N ASP A 11 -66.38 -27.19 18.66
CA ASP A 11 -66.96 -25.85 18.70
C ASP A 11 -67.19 -25.35 20.14
N ALA A 12 -67.74 -24.13 20.27
CA ALA A 12 -68.14 -23.52 21.54
C ALA A 12 -69.22 -24.29 22.33
N GLN A 13 -69.85 -25.31 21.72
CA GLN A 13 -70.84 -26.19 22.34
C GLN A 13 -70.24 -27.58 22.64
N GLU A 14 -68.91 -27.71 22.56
CA GLU A 14 -68.12 -28.96 22.68
C GLU A 14 -68.53 -30.07 21.69
N LYS A 15 -69.25 -29.72 20.62
CA LYS A 15 -69.62 -30.66 19.54
C LYS A 15 -68.44 -30.89 18.62
N ARG A 16 -68.31 -32.13 18.13
CA ARG A 16 -67.24 -32.53 17.23
C ARG A 16 -67.47 -32.00 15.80
N VAL A 17 -66.46 -31.34 15.26
CA VAL A 17 -66.46 -30.68 13.94
C VAL A 17 -65.16 -30.96 13.21
N LEU A 18 -65.20 -31.11 11.89
CA LEU A 18 -64.01 -31.07 11.06
C LEU A 18 -63.66 -29.61 10.77
N LEU A 19 -62.49 -29.19 11.22
CA LEU A 19 -61.90 -27.89 10.93
C LEU A 19 -61.05 -28.00 9.67
N THR A 20 -61.34 -27.22 8.63
CA THR A 20 -60.43 -27.01 7.50
C THR A 20 -59.83 -25.62 7.58
N ILE A 21 -58.54 -25.51 7.31
CA ILE A 21 -57.76 -24.27 7.39
C ILE A 21 -56.93 -24.14 6.11
N GLU A 22 -57.10 -23.05 5.38
CA GLU A 22 -56.38 -22.72 4.14
C GLU A 22 -55.70 -21.35 4.23
N LEU A 23 -54.43 -21.25 3.83
CA LEU A 23 -53.68 -20.01 3.72
C LEU A 23 -53.68 -19.48 2.28
N GLN A 24 -54.25 -18.28 2.10
CA GLN A 24 -54.16 -17.45 0.89
C GLN A 24 -52.88 -16.58 0.98
N VAL A 25 -51.75 -17.16 0.59
CA VAL A 25 -50.39 -16.64 0.83
C VAL A 25 -50.19 -15.17 0.39
N LYS A 26 -50.76 -14.78 -0.76
CA LYS A 26 -50.64 -13.41 -1.31
C LYS A 26 -51.39 -12.37 -0.47
N GLU A 27 -52.53 -12.76 0.08
CA GLU A 27 -53.48 -11.87 0.74
C GLU A 27 -53.26 -11.81 2.26
N ASN A 28 -52.37 -12.65 2.82
CA ASN A 28 -52.19 -12.88 4.25
C ASN A 28 -53.44 -13.47 4.96
N ILE A 29 -54.43 -13.94 4.21
CA ILE A 29 -55.71 -14.43 4.76
C ILE A 29 -55.62 -15.93 5.08
N VAL A 30 -56.09 -16.29 6.26
CA VAL A 30 -56.40 -17.66 6.68
C VAL A 30 -57.90 -17.84 6.60
N ARG A 31 -58.34 -18.75 5.73
CA ARG A 31 -59.74 -19.17 5.60
C ARG A 31 -59.95 -20.43 6.42
N ILE A 32 -60.80 -20.34 7.44
CA ILE A 32 -61.23 -21.45 8.29
C ILE A 32 -62.65 -21.81 7.89
N GLN A 33 -62.95 -23.10 7.76
CA GLN A 33 -64.31 -23.60 7.54
C GLN A 33 -64.59 -24.76 8.50
N THR A 34 -65.83 -24.86 8.97
CA THR A 34 -66.25 -25.90 9.91
C THR A 34 -67.34 -26.77 9.32
N TYR A 35 -67.21 -28.09 9.46
CA TYR A 35 -68.17 -29.08 9.00
C TYR A 35 -68.62 -29.95 10.18
N PRO A 36 -69.92 -30.00 10.53
CA PRO A 36 -70.42 -30.87 11.59
C PRO A 36 -70.16 -32.35 11.28
N GLU A 37 -69.81 -33.14 12.28
CA GLU A 37 -69.52 -34.59 12.13
C GLU A 37 -70.63 -35.35 11.38
N LYS A 38 -71.89 -34.93 11.54
CA LYS A 38 -73.07 -35.49 10.82
C LYS A 38 -73.02 -35.36 9.29
N VAL A 39 -72.23 -34.43 8.76
CA VAL A 39 -72.10 -34.13 7.31
C VAL A 39 -70.83 -34.75 6.72
N VAL A 40 -69.87 -35.11 7.58
CA VAL A 40 -68.56 -35.64 7.18
C VAL A 40 -68.58 -37.16 7.29
N THR A 41 -68.99 -37.84 6.21
CA THR A 41 -68.83 -39.30 6.09
C THR A 41 -67.36 -39.68 5.92
N ASP A 42 -67.01 -40.96 6.13
CA ASP A 42 -65.66 -41.48 5.91
C ASP A 42 -65.14 -41.23 4.48
N GLU A 43 -66.04 -41.18 3.49
CA GLU A 43 -65.71 -40.88 2.09
C GLU A 43 -65.40 -39.40 1.89
N VAL A 44 -66.21 -38.51 2.47
CA VAL A 44 -65.96 -37.06 2.49
C VAL A 44 -64.64 -36.73 3.22
N TYR A 45 -64.37 -37.40 4.34
CA TYR A 45 -63.11 -37.26 5.08
C TYR A 45 -61.89 -37.69 4.26
N LYS A 46 -61.99 -38.78 3.48
CA LYS A 46 -60.95 -39.18 2.52
C LYS A 46 -60.76 -38.13 1.43
N LEU A 47 -61.83 -37.55 0.88
CA LEU A 47 -61.72 -36.46 -0.12
C LEU A 47 -60.99 -35.23 0.45
N PHE A 48 -61.27 -34.83 1.69
CA PHE A 48 -60.53 -33.76 2.37
C PHE A 48 -59.03 -34.09 2.51
N MET A 49 -58.72 -35.31 2.98
CA MET A 49 -57.34 -35.72 3.26
C MET A 49 -56.49 -36.00 2.01
N GLU A 50 -57.08 -36.61 0.98
CA GLU A 50 -56.34 -37.06 -0.20
C GLU A 50 -56.37 -36.07 -1.36
N LYS A 51 -57.44 -35.30 -1.57
CA LYS A 51 -57.54 -34.33 -2.66
C LYS A 51 -57.36 -32.90 -2.15
N TRP A 52 -58.27 -32.44 -1.29
CA TRP A 52 -58.34 -31.02 -0.92
C TRP A 52 -57.04 -30.52 -0.27
N ARG A 53 -56.46 -31.26 0.69
CA ARG A 53 -55.16 -30.94 1.32
C ARG A 53 -53.96 -30.89 0.36
N LYS A 54 -54.09 -31.43 -0.85
CA LYS A 54 -53.06 -31.39 -1.92
C LYS A 54 -53.31 -30.28 -2.96
N GLY A 55 -54.35 -29.46 -2.78
CA GLY A 55 -54.76 -28.45 -3.77
C GLY A 55 -55.61 -29.01 -4.92
N GLN A 56 -56.03 -30.29 -4.86
CA GLN A 56 -56.82 -30.91 -5.92
C GLN A 56 -58.32 -30.63 -5.76
N GLU A 57 -59.02 -30.58 -6.88
CA GLU A 57 -60.46 -30.38 -6.95
C GLU A 57 -61.23 -31.62 -6.44
N ALA A 58 -62.28 -31.37 -5.67
CA ALA A 58 -63.15 -32.38 -5.08
C ALA A 58 -64.53 -31.78 -4.82
N GLU A 59 -65.57 -32.56 -5.05
CA GLU A 59 -66.90 -32.26 -4.52
C GLU A 59 -66.86 -32.43 -2.99
N LEU A 60 -67.19 -31.36 -2.28
CA LEU A 60 -67.17 -31.27 -0.82
C LEU A 60 -68.52 -30.71 -0.35
N PRO A 61 -69.00 -31.07 0.84
CA PRO A 61 -70.23 -30.49 1.38
C PRO A 61 -70.12 -28.98 1.59
N GLU A 62 -71.25 -28.31 1.77
CA GLU A 62 -71.26 -26.90 2.15
C GLU A 62 -70.77 -26.72 3.61
N PRO A 63 -69.97 -25.68 3.91
CA PRO A 63 -69.51 -25.39 5.27
C PRO A 63 -70.60 -24.73 6.10
N ASP A 64 -70.75 -25.19 7.34
CA ASP A 64 -71.71 -24.64 8.33
C ASP A 64 -71.32 -23.21 8.76
N ARG A 65 -70.01 -22.94 8.84
CA ARG A 65 -69.45 -21.61 9.07
C ARG A 65 -68.14 -21.44 8.31
N VAL A 66 -67.90 -20.23 7.83
CA VAL A 66 -66.64 -19.78 7.23
C VAL A 66 -66.15 -18.55 7.98
N VAL A 67 -64.88 -18.53 8.36
CA VAL A 67 -64.19 -17.39 8.96
C VAL A 67 -62.98 -17.04 8.11
N ALA A 68 -62.75 -15.76 7.87
CA ALA A 68 -61.51 -15.24 7.31
C ALA A 68 -60.83 -14.36 8.37
N ARG A 69 -59.56 -14.64 8.68
CA ARG A 69 -58.71 -13.85 9.59
C ARG A 69 -57.39 -13.55 8.89
N GLU A 70 -56.75 -12.43 9.17
CA GLU A 70 -55.34 -12.27 8.80
C GLU A 70 -54.44 -13.18 9.66
N LEU A 71 -53.33 -13.65 9.09
CA LEU A 71 -52.30 -14.37 9.83
C LEU A 71 -51.47 -13.37 10.66
N SER A 72 -51.51 -13.52 11.98
CA SER A 72 -50.81 -12.67 12.95
C SER A 72 -49.87 -13.46 13.87
N VAL A 73 -48.72 -12.86 14.19
CA VAL A 73 -47.65 -13.48 15.02
C VAL A 73 -48.08 -13.60 16.48
N THR A 74 -48.91 -12.67 16.96
CA THR A 74 -49.33 -12.56 18.36
C THR A 74 -50.66 -13.26 18.67
N GLU A 75 -51.40 -13.69 17.65
CA GLU A 75 -52.73 -14.29 17.79
C GLU A 75 -52.72 -15.78 17.43
N GLY A 76 -53.67 -16.56 17.95
CA GLY A 76 -53.84 -17.96 17.55
C GLY A 76 -54.34 -18.10 16.12
N LEU A 77 -53.85 -19.13 15.40
CA LEU A 77 -54.34 -19.49 14.06
C LEU A 77 -55.84 -19.82 14.05
N LEU A 78 -56.39 -20.28 15.17
CA LEU A 78 -57.82 -20.48 15.39
C LEU A 78 -58.40 -19.34 16.25
N PRO A 79 -59.67 -18.94 16.02
CA PRO A 79 -60.49 -18.22 16.98
C PRO A 79 -60.65 -18.97 18.31
N ASP A 80 -60.84 -18.22 19.41
CA ASP A 80 -60.93 -18.75 20.78
C ASP A 80 -62.11 -19.72 20.99
N ASP A 81 -63.11 -19.66 20.11
CA ASP A 81 -64.31 -20.50 20.13
C ASP A 81 -64.17 -21.83 19.36
N LEU A 82 -62.97 -22.14 18.82
CA LEU A 82 -62.65 -23.38 18.11
C LEU A 82 -61.41 -24.06 18.70
N LYS A 83 -61.58 -25.28 19.22
CA LYS A 83 -60.48 -26.11 19.78
C LYS A 83 -60.14 -27.25 18.82
N ALA A 84 -58.88 -27.55 18.59
CA ALA A 84 -58.46 -28.67 17.73
C ALA A 84 -57.97 -29.89 18.53
N GLU A 85 -58.18 -31.10 18.01
CA GLU A 85 -57.62 -32.34 18.56
C GLU A 85 -56.09 -32.47 18.28
N GLN A 86 -55.54 -31.71 17.32
CA GLN A 86 -54.15 -31.81 16.87
C GLN A 86 -53.42 -30.45 16.93
N THR A 87 -53.33 -29.87 18.13
CA THR A 87 -52.72 -28.55 18.40
C THR A 87 -51.30 -28.40 17.85
N ASP A 88 -50.46 -29.44 17.96
CA ASP A 88 -49.06 -29.41 17.49
C ASP A 88 -48.95 -29.18 15.97
N MET A 89 -49.88 -29.73 15.18
CA MET A 89 -49.88 -29.52 13.74
C MET A 89 -50.31 -28.09 13.39
N ILE A 90 -51.17 -27.47 14.21
CA ILE A 90 -51.59 -26.07 14.06
C ILE A 90 -50.47 -25.11 14.45
N LEU A 91 -49.74 -25.37 15.55
CA LEU A 91 -48.59 -24.55 15.95
C LEU A 91 -47.43 -24.64 14.95
N ARG A 92 -47.15 -25.84 14.41
CA ARG A 92 -46.19 -26.01 13.30
C ARG A 92 -46.67 -25.30 12.03
N ALA A 93 -47.94 -25.44 11.68
CA ALA A 93 -48.50 -24.76 10.51
C ALA A 93 -48.41 -23.24 10.66
N GLN A 94 -48.74 -22.70 11.83
CA GLN A 94 -48.65 -21.27 12.10
C GLN A 94 -47.23 -20.76 11.85
N THR A 95 -46.18 -21.43 12.35
CA THR A 95 -44.79 -20.99 12.12
C THR A 95 -44.33 -21.19 10.67
N GLU A 96 -44.64 -22.31 10.01
CA GLU A 96 -44.37 -22.53 8.58
C GLU A 96 -45.07 -21.48 7.69
N TRP A 97 -46.32 -21.14 8.01
CA TRP A 97 -47.16 -20.23 7.23
C TRP A 97 -46.74 -18.77 7.39
N HIS A 98 -46.35 -18.35 8.59
CA HIS A 98 -45.76 -17.03 8.83
C HIS A 98 -44.51 -16.85 7.97
N PHE A 99 -43.60 -17.83 8.01
CA PHE A 99 -42.43 -17.83 7.15
C PHE A 99 -42.80 -17.79 5.66
N HIS A 100 -43.81 -18.55 5.23
CA HIS A 100 -44.25 -18.59 3.82
C HIS A 100 -44.83 -17.26 3.33
N VAL A 101 -45.57 -16.53 4.17
CA VAL A 101 -46.06 -15.17 3.81
C VAL A 101 -44.93 -14.15 3.84
N LEU A 102 -44.09 -14.15 4.88
CA LEU A 102 -42.99 -13.17 5.01
C LEU A 102 -41.97 -13.32 3.89
N SER A 103 -41.58 -14.55 3.54
CA SER A 103 -40.71 -14.83 2.39
C SER A 103 -41.38 -14.46 1.06
N ALA A 104 -42.69 -14.64 0.91
CA ALA A 104 -43.43 -14.18 -0.28
C ALA A 104 -43.45 -12.64 -0.42
N LYS A 105 -43.73 -11.90 0.66
CA LYS A 105 -43.69 -10.43 0.67
C LYS A 105 -42.26 -9.91 0.41
N LEU A 106 -41.24 -10.55 0.98
CA LEU A 106 -39.84 -10.25 0.70
C LEU A 106 -39.45 -10.51 -0.77
N ALA A 107 -39.90 -11.63 -1.34
CA ALA A 107 -39.70 -11.96 -2.75
C ALA A 107 -40.38 -10.97 -3.69
N GLU A 108 -41.57 -10.47 -3.34
CA GLU A 108 -42.31 -9.47 -4.09
C GLU A 108 -41.57 -8.11 -4.08
N ASN A 109 -41.13 -7.65 -2.91
CA ASN A 109 -40.32 -6.44 -2.76
C ASN A 109 -39.03 -6.50 -3.61
N TYR A 110 -38.30 -7.62 -3.60
CA TYR A 110 -37.12 -7.77 -4.46
C TYR A 110 -37.47 -7.92 -5.95
N LYS A 111 -38.62 -8.51 -6.31
CA LYS A 111 -39.10 -8.56 -7.70
C LYS A 111 -39.50 -7.17 -8.22
N ALA A 112 -39.89 -6.24 -7.34
CA ALA A 112 -40.14 -4.83 -7.65
C ALA A 112 -38.83 -4.01 -7.73
N GLU A 113 -37.92 -4.10 -6.74
CA GLU A 113 -36.61 -3.43 -6.79
C GLU A 113 -35.82 -3.84 -8.05
N LEU A 114 -35.90 -5.11 -8.46
CA LEU A 114 -35.30 -5.58 -9.70
C LEU A 114 -36.00 -5.02 -10.96
N ALA A 115 -37.32 -4.83 -10.93
CA ALA A 115 -38.04 -4.23 -12.05
C ALA A 115 -37.59 -2.77 -12.27
N GLU A 116 -37.37 -2.01 -11.19
CA GLU A 116 -36.80 -0.66 -11.30
C GLU A 116 -35.38 -0.67 -11.91
N ILE A 117 -34.57 -1.68 -11.61
CA ILE A 117 -33.22 -1.81 -12.18
C ILE A 117 -33.30 -2.22 -13.66
N GLU A 118 -34.15 -3.17 -14.02
CA GLU A 118 -34.45 -3.57 -15.40
C GLU A 118 -34.93 -2.35 -16.21
N ASP A 119 -35.94 -1.62 -15.75
CA ASP A 119 -36.46 -0.39 -16.37
C ASP A 119 -35.37 0.68 -16.59
N ARG A 120 -34.41 0.81 -15.67
CA ARG A 120 -33.29 1.76 -15.79
C ARG A 120 -32.26 1.29 -16.81
N VAL A 121 -32.05 -0.03 -16.92
CA VAL A 121 -31.15 -0.64 -17.92
C VAL A 121 -31.78 -0.60 -19.31
N GLU A 122 -33.08 -0.88 -19.48
CA GLU A 122 -33.74 -0.83 -20.79
C GLU A 122 -33.83 0.60 -21.36
N ARG A 123 -33.95 1.61 -20.48
CA ARG A 123 -33.90 3.04 -20.87
C ARG A 123 -32.48 3.57 -21.09
N ALA A 124 -31.43 2.81 -20.77
CA ALA A 124 -30.06 3.25 -20.99
C ALA A 124 -29.66 3.08 -22.47
N THR A 125 -29.29 4.18 -23.14
CA THR A 125 -28.79 4.14 -24.52
C THR A 125 -27.35 3.63 -24.61
N GLU A 126 -26.59 3.78 -23.53
CA GLU A 126 -25.16 3.47 -23.43
C GLU A 126 -24.86 2.70 -22.13
N TYR A 127 -23.73 2.01 -22.07
CA TYR A 127 -23.30 1.30 -20.87
C TYR A 127 -22.94 2.26 -19.72
N SER A 128 -23.50 2.01 -18.54
CA SER A 128 -23.14 2.70 -17.30
C SER A 128 -22.53 1.74 -16.28
N SER A 129 -21.40 2.14 -15.70
CA SER A 129 -20.79 1.49 -14.52
C SER A 129 -21.73 1.46 -13.32
N ASP A 130 -22.63 2.44 -13.22
CA ASP A 130 -23.40 2.69 -12.01
C ASP A 130 -24.66 1.81 -12.01
N LEU A 131 -25.21 1.51 -13.19
CA LEU A 131 -26.22 0.48 -13.38
C LEU A 131 -25.65 -0.93 -13.14
N TRP A 132 -24.43 -1.20 -13.60
CA TRP A 132 -23.72 -2.44 -13.29
C TRP A 132 -23.50 -2.62 -11.79
N ASN A 133 -23.09 -1.56 -11.09
CA ASN A 133 -22.91 -1.58 -9.64
C ASN A 133 -24.24 -1.70 -8.88
N GLN A 134 -25.32 -1.06 -9.34
CA GLN A 134 -26.68 -1.23 -8.78
C GLN A 134 -27.15 -2.69 -8.90
N ALA A 135 -27.07 -3.29 -10.09
CA ALA A 135 -27.44 -4.70 -10.30
C ALA A 135 -26.58 -5.67 -9.44
N LYS A 136 -25.29 -5.38 -9.28
CA LYS A 136 -24.39 -6.15 -8.41
C LYS A 136 -24.76 -6.02 -6.92
N GLN A 137 -25.01 -4.80 -6.44
CA GLN A 137 -25.42 -4.57 -5.05
C GLN A 137 -26.76 -5.24 -4.74
N PHE A 138 -27.74 -5.14 -5.66
CA PHE A 138 -29.00 -5.86 -5.56
C PHE A 138 -28.79 -7.37 -5.45
N TRP A 139 -27.98 -7.97 -6.34
CA TRP A 139 -27.69 -9.40 -6.28
C TRP A 139 -27.02 -9.81 -4.96
N GLN A 140 -26.13 -8.97 -4.41
CA GLN A 140 -25.52 -9.22 -3.09
C GLN A 140 -26.55 -9.20 -1.94
N LYS A 141 -27.54 -8.29 -1.95
CA LYS A 141 -28.66 -8.32 -0.98
C LYS A 141 -29.43 -9.65 -1.07
N VAL A 142 -29.83 -10.02 -2.28
CA VAL A 142 -30.61 -11.23 -2.55
C VAL A 142 -29.83 -12.48 -2.14
N GLN A 143 -28.55 -12.57 -2.50
CA GLN A 143 -27.69 -13.70 -2.13
C GLN A 143 -27.60 -13.87 -0.61
N GLY A 144 -27.51 -12.78 0.17
CA GLY A 144 -27.59 -12.84 1.63
C GLY A 144 -28.88 -13.52 2.10
N GLN A 145 -30.04 -13.09 1.60
CA GLN A 145 -31.33 -13.67 1.97
C GLN A 145 -31.53 -15.13 1.53
N LEU A 146 -30.81 -15.61 0.50
CA LEU A 146 -30.72 -17.05 0.20
C LEU A 146 -29.81 -17.80 1.20
N GLN A 147 -28.72 -17.19 1.67
CA GLN A 147 -27.79 -17.77 2.65
C GLN A 147 -28.42 -17.83 4.05
N ASP A 148 -29.10 -16.77 4.46
CA ASP A 148 -29.88 -16.65 5.71
C ASP A 148 -31.14 -17.52 5.69
N LYS A 149 -31.51 -18.09 4.52
CA LYS A 149 -32.71 -18.91 4.28
C LYS A 149 -34.03 -18.17 4.57
N THR A 150 -34.04 -16.84 4.57
CA THR A 150 -35.25 -16.02 4.70
C THR A 150 -36.10 -16.02 3.43
N LEU A 151 -35.48 -16.33 2.29
CA LEU A 151 -36.13 -16.46 0.99
C LEU A 151 -36.26 -17.94 0.57
N LEU A 152 -37.39 -18.33 -0.02
CA LEU A 152 -37.55 -19.70 -0.56
C LEU A 152 -36.66 -19.88 -1.80
N ARG A 153 -36.04 -21.07 -1.93
CA ARG A 153 -35.14 -21.43 -3.04
C ARG A 153 -35.75 -21.19 -4.43
N GLU A 154 -37.05 -21.38 -4.59
CA GLU A 154 -37.76 -21.12 -5.85
C GLU A 154 -37.81 -19.62 -6.17
N GLN A 155 -38.19 -18.78 -5.19
CA GLN A 155 -38.21 -17.32 -5.30
C GLN A 155 -36.81 -16.76 -5.62
N GLY A 156 -35.77 -17.29 -4.95
CA GLY A 156 -34.38 -16.93 -5.20
C GLY A 156 -33.90 -17.30 -6.60
N ASN A 157 -34.31 -18.46 -7.12
CA ASN A 157 -34.01 -18.89 -8.48
C ASN A 157 -34.72 -18.03 -9.55
N ASP A 158 -35.94 -17.57 -9.30
CA ASP A 158 -36.64 -16.63 -10.19
C ASP A 158 -35.91 -15.29 -10.29
N ILE A 159 -35.58 -14.70 -9.12
CA ILE A 159 -34.88 -13.42 -9.04
C ILE A 159 -33.51 -13.53 -9.70
N ARG A 160 -32.79 -14.64 -9.48
CA ARG A 160 -31.51 -14.92 -10.13
C ARG A 160 -31.61 -14.90 -11.66
N LYS A 161 -32.58 -15.58 -12.29
CA LYS A 161 -32.72 -15.62 -13.75
C LYS A 161 -32.90 -14.22 -14.36
N ARG A 162 -33.67 -13.36 -13.68
CA ARG A 162 -33.89 -11.96 -14.06
C ARG A 162 -32.61 -11.11 -13.90
N VAL A 163 -31.88 -11.30 -12.80
CA VAL A 163 -30.56 -10.68 -12.58
C VAL A 163 -29.53 -11.10 -13.63
N ASP A 164 -29.43 -12.40 -13.93
CA ASP A 164 -28.54 -12.94 -14.96
C ASP A 164 -28.88 -12.33 -16.35
N THR A 165 -30.17 -12.19 -16.67
CA THR A 165 -30.66 -11.50 -17.89
C THR A 165 -30.27 -10.01 -17.92
N THR A 166 -30.40 -9.32 -16.78
CA THR A 166 -30.03 -7.90 -16.61
C THR A 166 -28.52 -7.68 -16.76
N PHE A 167 -27.70 -8.63 -16.31
CA PHE A 167 -26.26 -8.60 -16.57
C PHE A 167 -25.93 -8.86 -18.04
N ASP A 168 -26.70 -9.69 -18.75
CA ASP A 168 -26.47 -9.97 -20.17
C ASP A 168 -26.87 -8.81 -21.09
N THR A 169 -27.88 -8.01 -20.76
CA THR A 169 -28.15 -6.74 -21.47
C THR A 169 -27.03 -5.72 -21.24
N LEU A 170 -26.58 -5.54 -19.99
CA LEU A 170 -25.45 -4.67 -19.66
C LEU A 170 -24.13 -5.09 -20.33
N LYS A 171 -23.82 -6.40 -20.41
CA LYS A 171 -22.65 -6.90 -21.16
C LYS A 171 -22.73 -6.49 -22.63
N LYS A 172 -23.87 -6.72 -23.29
CA LYS A 172 -24.10 -6.33 -24.70
C LYS A 172 -23.94 -4.83 -24.93
N MET A 173 -24.36 -3.98 -23.99
CA MET A 173 -24.13 -2.53 -24.05
C MET A 173 -22.64 -2.18 -23.92
N ARG A 174 -21.93 -2.78 -22.95
CA ARG A 174 -20.49 -2.58 -22.75
C ARG A 174 -19.70 -2.98 -23.99
N ASP A 175 -20.06 -4.09 -24.62
CA ASP A 175 -19.32 -4.65 -25.74
C ASP A 175 -19.55 -3.84 -27.03
N LYS A 176 -20.77 -3.31 -27.24
CA LYS A 176 -21.04 -2.27 -28.26
C LYS A 176 -20.21 -1.00 -28.03
N LEU A 177 -20.13 -0.51 -26.79
CA LEU A 177 -19.33 0.69 -26.46
C LEU A 177 -17.83 0.46 -26.73
N ASN A 178 -17.32 -0.74 -26.42
CA ASN A 178 -15.95 -1.13 -26.75
C ASN A 178 -15.69 -1.22 -28.27
N GLU A 179 -16.69 -1.65 -29.05
CA GLU A 179 -16.60 -1.72 -30.52
C GLU A 179 -16.62 -0.32 -31.15
N GLN A 180 -17.56 0.53 -30.74
CA GLN A 180 -17.59 1.96 -31.11
C GLN A 180 -16.27 2.66 -30.79
N TYR A 181 -15.68 2.41 -29.62
CA TYR A 181 -14.40 3.00 -29.21
C TYR A 181 -13.23 2.57 -30.12
N LYS A 182 -13.22 1.31 -30.60
CA LYS A 182 -12.24 0.84 -31.59
C LYS A 182 -12.46 1.47 -32.97
N GLU A 183 -13.72 1.57 -33.40
CA GLU A 183 -14.08 2.26 -34.64
C GLU A 183 -13.66 3.75 -34.62
N GLU A 184 -13.94 4.47 -33.54
CA GLU A 184 -13.49 5.86 -33.38
C GLU A 184 -11.97 5.94 -33.40
N SER A 185 -11.28 5.09 -32.62
CA SER A 185 -9.82 5.08 -32.54
C SER A 185 -9.18 4.86 -33.92
N THR A 186 -9.63 3.86 -34.69
CA THR A 186 -9.10 3.59 -36.04
C THR A 186 -9.35 4.74 -37.03
N LYS A 187 -10.55 5.35 -37.00
CA LYS A 187 -10.86 6.56 -37.79
C LYS A 187 -9.94 7.74 -37.42
N GLN A 188 -9.63 7.91 -36.13
CA GLN A 188 -8.70 8.93 -35.66
C GLN A 188 -7.24 8.60 -36.06
N VAL A 189 -6.78 7.34 -35.93
CA VAL A 189 -5.43 6.93 -36.37
C VAL A 189 -5.20 7.22 -37.85
N ALA A 190 -6.20 6.95 -38.71
CA ALA A 190 -6.13 7.33 -40.12
C ALA A 190 -6.02 8.85 -40.32
N ALA A 191 -6.84 9.64 -39.61
CA ALA A 191 -6.82 11.10 -39.68
C ALA A 191 -5.48 11.70 -39.20
N PHE A 192 -4.91 11.19 -38.10
CA PHE A 192 -3.61 11.61 -37.60
C PHE A 192 -2.45 11.14 -38.48
N SER A 193 -2.52 9.95 -39.09
CA SER A 193 -1.51 9.47 -40.03
C SER A 193 -1.43 10.38 -41.26
N GLY A 194 -2.58 10.72 -41.88
CA GLY A 194 -2.62 11.63 -43.02
C GLY A 194 -2.28 13.10 -42.71
N LEU A 195 -2.19 13.49 -41.44
CA LEU A 195 -1.61 14.76 -40.99
C LEU A 195 -0.09 14.64 -40.78
N LEU A 196 0.37 13.54 -40.18
CA LEU A 196 1.78 13.26 -39.94
C LEU A 196 2.55 13.06 -41.25
N GLU A 197 1.97 12.39 -42.24
CA GLU A 197 2.59 12.16 -43.56
C GLU A 197 2.89 13.46 -44.31
N LYS A 198 2.03 14.48 -44.15
CA LYS A 198 2.25 15.82 -44.73
C LYS A 198 3.39 16.56 -44.03
N ALA A 199 3.51 16.40 -42.71
CA ALA A 199 4.63 16.93 -41.95
C ALA A 199 5.94 16.19 -42.29
N GLU A 200 5.91 14.86 -42.34
CA GLU A 200 7.03 13.98 -42.70
C GLU A 200 7.58 14.27 -44.09
N GLY A 201 6.72 14.48 -45.10
CA GLY A 201 7.12 14.92 -46.44
C GLY A 201 7.85 16.27 -46.41
N SER A 202 7.28 17.29 -45.76
CA SER A 202 7.90 18.62 -45.62
C SER A 202 9.25 18.57 -44.87
N ILE A 203 9.42 17.63 -43.94
CA ILE A 203 10.70 17.38 -43.22
C ILE A 203 11.75 16.76 -44.14
N GLN A 204 11.33 15.83 -45.01
CA GLN A 204 12.23 15.20 -45.98
C GLN A 204 12.71 16.24 -47.01
N GLU A 205 11.79 17.00 -47.60
CA GLU A 205 12.07 18.14 -48.49
C GLU A 205 12.93 19.23 -47.83
N GLY A 206 12.85 19.38 -46.51
CA GLY A 206 13.53 20.43 -45.75
C GLY A 206 12.84 21.80 -45.84
N THR A 207 11.64 21.86 -46.42
CA THR A 207 10.90 23.11 -46.65
C THR A 207 10.21 23.59 -45.37
N HIS A 208 10.22 24.91 -45.14
CA HIS A 208 9.48 25.59 -44.07
C HIS A 208 9.56 24.97 -42.65
N LEU A 209 10.70 24.39 -42.25
CA LEU A 209 10.85 23.61 -40.99
C LEU A 209 10.28 24.25 -39.71
N ASN A 210 10.30 25.59 -39.59
CA ASN A 210 9.68 26.30 -38.46
C ASN A 210 8.15 26.28 -38.45
N ARG A 211 7.52 26.26 -39.63
CA ARG A 211 6.08 26.06 -39.81
C ARG A 211 5.71 24.62 -39.42
N VAL A 212 6.41 23.63 -39.99
CA VAL A 212 6.19 22.21 -39.70
C VAL A 212 6.37 21.90 -38.20
N PHE A 213 7.33 22.54 -37.53
CA PHE A 213 7.48 22.43 -36.08
C PHE A 213 6.26 22.90 -35.29
N ASN A 214 5.58 23.96 -35.74
CA ASN A 214 4.35 24.45 -35.12
C ASN A 214 3.14 23.58 -35.51
N ASP A 215 3.06 23.15 -36.76
CA ASP A 215 2.02 22.21 -37.22
C ASP A 215 2.06 20.90 -36.41
N LEU A 216 3.26 20.36 -36.13
CA LEU A 216 3.43 19.21 -35.22
C LEU A 216 3.02 19.51 -33.78
N ARG A 217 3.22 20.74 -33.27
CA ARG A 217 2.71 21.13 -31.93
C ARG A 217 1.20 21.17 -31.90
N ASP A 218 0.55 21.60 -32.98
CA ASP A 218 -0.91 21.63 -33.06
C ASP A 218 -1.52 20.25 -33.32
N ILE A 219 -0.83 19.37 -34.05
CA ILE A 219 -1.11 17.93 -34.09
C ILE A 219 -0.99 17.34 -32.68
N GLN A 220 0.08 17.64 -31.93
CA GLN A 220 0.25 17.14 -30.56
C GLN A 220 -0.85 17.64 -29.61
N LYS A 221 -1.27 18.92 -29.68
CA LYS A 221 -2.42 19.45 -28.91
C LYS A 221 -3.69 18.68 -29.24
N LYS A 222 -3.99 18.47 -30.53
CA LYS A 222 -5.18 17.71 -30.97
C LYS A 222 -5.13 16.27 -30.47
N PHE A 223 -3.97 15.61 -30.58
CA PHE A 223 -3.75 14.23 -30.13
C PHE A 223 -4.07 14.04 -28.64
N HIS A 224 -3.67 14.97 -27.77
CA HIS A 224 -3.98 14.90 -26.34
C HIS A 224 -5.47 15.06 -26.00
N ASN A 225 -6.26 15.65 -26.91
CA ASN A 225 -7.70 15.87 -26.73
C ASN A 225 -8.58 14.78 -27.36
N VAL A 226 -7.99 13.81 -28.07
CA VAL A 226 -8.70 12.75 -28.80
C VAL A 226 -8.59 11.43 -28.05
N LYS A 227 -9.68 10.65 -28.01
CA LYS A 227 -9.72 9.31 -27.43
C LYS A 227 -9.17 8.29 -28.44
N PHE A 228 -8.41 7.33 -27.94
CA PHE A 228 -7.77 6.25 -28.70
C PHE A 228 -7.72 4.97 -27.85
N THR A 229 -7.60 3.79 -28.47
CA THR A 229 -7.11 2.60 -27.76
C THR A 229 -5.68 2.85 -27.26
N ARG A 230 -5.23 2.07 -26.28
CA ARG A 230 -3.86 2.22 -25.72
C ARG A 230 -2.80 2.01 -26.79
N GLU A 231 -2.98 0.99 -27.64
CA GLU A 231 -2.04 0.60 -28.69
C GLU A 231 -1.97 1.67 -29.81
N ASP A 232 -3.14 2.13 -30.27
CA ASP A 232 -3.25 3.23 -31.24
C ASP A 232 -2.61 4.52 -30.73
N ARG A 233 -2.86 4.86 -29.45
CA ARG A 233 -2.28 6.03 -28.78
C ARG A 233 -0.76 5.95 -28.76
N ASP A 234 -0.21 4.82 -28.35
CA ASP A 234 1.23 4.61 -28.26
C ASP A 234 1.88 4.59 -29.65
N ALA A 235 1.19 4.10 -30.70
CA ALA A 235 1.66 4.14 -32.09
C ALA A 235 1.70 5.58 -32.64
N VAL A 236 0.61 6.33 -32.54
CA VAL A 236 0.54 7.73 -33.01
C VAL A 236 1.52 8.62 -32.23
N TYR A 237 1.66 8.41 -30.92
CA TYR A 237 2.64 9.14 -30.09
C TYR A 237 4.09 8.92 -30.56
N LYS A 238 4.48 7.67 -30.84
CA LYS A 238 5.83 7.34 -31.37
C LYS A 238 6.09 8.03 -32.71
N ARG A 239 5.08 8.11 -33.59
CA ARG A 239 5.18 8.80 -34.88
C ARG A 239 5.33 10.33 -34.72
N ILE A 240 4.57 10.95 -33.80
CA ILE A 240 4.72 12.37 -33.43
C ILE A 240 6.13 12.68 -32.90
N ASP A 241 6.67 11.86 -31.99
CA ASP A 241 8.01 12.05 -31.43
C ASP A 241 9.12 11.84 -32.47
N ALA A 242 8.99 10.86 -33.36
CA ALA A 242 9.90 10.64 -34.48
C ALA A 242 9.94 11.85 -35.43
N ALA A 243 8.77 12.38 -35.82
CA ALA A 243 8.69 13.59 -36.64
C ALA A 243 9.32 14.81 -35.95
N PHE A 244 9.09 15.00 -34.64
CA PHE A 244 9.73 16.07 -33.87
C PHE A 244 11.26 15.95 -33.79
N LYS A 245 11.80 14.72 -33.73
CA LYS A 245 13.26 14.48 -33.77
C LYS A 245 13.82 14.89 -35.13
N ALA A 246 13.20 14.42 -36.22
CA ALA A 246 13.62 14.73 -37.58
C ALA A 246 13.56 16.25 -37.90
N VAL A 247 12.53 16.98 -37.44
CA VAL A 247 12.50 18.46 -37.56
C VAL A 247 13.68 19.10 -36.83
N LYS A 248 13.97 18.69 -35.58
CA LYS A 248 15.03 19.31 -34.77
C LYS A 248 16.41 19.07 -35.38
N GLU A 249 16.65 17.88 -35.91
CA GLU A 249 17.87 17.52 -36.65
C GLU A 249 18.02 18.38 -37.92
N LYS A 250 17.01 18.39 -38.80
CA LYS A 250 16.99 19.21 -40.03
C LYS A 250 17.10 20.71 -39.77
N ARG A 251 16.60 21.21 -38.62
CA ARG A 251 16.74 22.62 -38.19
C ARG A 251 18.13 22.95 -37.61
N GLY A 252 19.07 22.01 -37.57
CA GLY A 252 20.37 22.17 -36.92
C GLY A 252 20.31 22.20 -35.39
N GLN A 253 19.11 22.06 -34.81
CA GLN A 253 18.87 22.13 -33.36
C GLN A 253 19.12 20.80 -32.64
N GLY A 254 19.44 19.74 -33.38
CA GLY A 254 20.01 18.49 -32.83
C GLY A 254 21.53 18.55 -32.58
N GLY A 255 22.22 19.58 -33.09
CA GLY A 255 23.68 19.62 -33.21
C GLY A 255 24.47 20.20 -32.02
N ALA A 256 24.07 19.97 -30.75
CA ALA A 256 24.84 20.46 -29.59
C ALA A 256 24.58 19.72 -28.26
N SER A 257 24.62 18.38 -28.24
CA SER A 257 24.67 17.59 -26.98
C SER A 257 25.88 16.66 -26.90
N SER A 258 27.00 17.07 -27.49
CA SER A 258 28.29 16.36 -27.37
C SER A 258 29.37 17.28 -26.80
N ASN A 259 29.93 16.86 -25.66
CA ASN A 259 31.27 17.20 -25.19
C ASN A 259 31.70 18.68 -25.12
N SER A 260 30.93 19.54 -24.44
CA SER A 260 31.49 20.76 -23.81
C SER A 260 31.15 20.79 -22.31
N GLY A 261 31.83 19.91 -21.57
CA GLY A 261 31.61 19.71 -20.14
C GLY A 261 32.92 19.37 -19.43
N GLY A 262 33.72 20.40 -19.13
CA GLY A 262 34.87 20.28 -18.24
C GLY A 262 34.47 19.77 -16.84
N ALA A 263 35.42 19.64 -15.91
CA ALA A 263 35.15 19.16 -14.55
C ALA A 263 33.96 19.90 -13.91
N VAL A 264 33.91 21.22 -14.07
CA VAL A 264 32.81 22.11 -13.64
C VAL A 264 31.45 21.67 -14.22
N GLY A 265 31.30 21.58 -15.55
CA GLY A 265 30.01 21.26 -16.19
C GLY A 265 29.45 19.89 -15.82
N ARG A 266 30.30 18.89 -15.55
CA ARG A 266 29.87 17.58 -15.04
C ARG A 266 29.39 17.62 -13.58
N ILE A 267 29.85 18.59 -12.78
CA ILE A 267 29.36 18.80 -11.41
C ILE A 267 28.07 19.64 -11.44
N GLU A 268 27.98 20.63 -12.34
CA GLU A 268 26.76 21.42 -12.56
C GLU A 268 25.58 20.56 -13.04
N SER A 269 25.78 19.66 -14.01
CA SER A 269 24.72 18.71 -14.43
C SER A 269 24.29 17.74 -13.32
N ARG A 270 25.20 17.36 -12.41
CA ARG A 270 24.87 16.55 -11.23
C ARG A 270 24.05 17.33 -10.21
N LEU A 271 24.41 18.59 -9.97
CA LEU A 271 23.68 19.51 -9.12
C LEU A 271 22.26 19.78 -9.66
N GLU A 272 22.12 19.98 -10.97
CA GLU A 272 20.83 20.15 -11.66
C GLU A 272 19.93 18.90 -11.51
N GLY A 273 20.51 17.70 -11.64
CA GLY A 273 19.83 16.43 -11.37
C GLY A 273 19.41 16.28 -9.91
N LEU A 274 20.31 16.63 -8.98
CA LEU A 274 20.06 16.57 -7.53
C LEU A 274 18.92 17.50 -7.12
N LYS A 275 18.89 18.76 -7.61
CA LYS A 275 17.79 19.71 -7.39
C LYS A 275 16.44 19.11 -7.81
N LYS A 276 16.34 18.60 -9.04
CA LYS A 276 15.13 17.96 -9.57
C LYS A 276 14.72 16.69 -8.82
N ALA A 277 15.63 16.04 -8.10
CA ALA A 277 15.29 14.93 -7.21
C ALA A 277 14.78 15.44 -5.83
N MET A 278 15.38 16.50 -5.27
CA MET A 278 14.88 17.16 -4.06
C MET A 278 13.47 17.73 -4.27
N ASP A 279 13.22 18.37 -5.41
CA ASP A 279 11.92 18.97 -5.73
C ASP A 279 10.80 17.91 -5.76
N ARG A 280 11.07 16.76 -6.41
CA ARG A 280 10.16 15.60 -6.39
C ARG A 280 9.94 15.05 -4.98
N MET A 281 10.97 15.04 -4.13
CA MET A 281 10.85 14.58 -2.75
C MET A 281 10.05 15.58 -1.90
N LYS A 282 10.23 16.89 -2.10
CA LYS A 282 9.39 17.94 -1.47
C LYS A 282 7.92 17.80 -1.88
N SER A 283 7.61 17.58 -3.17
CA SER A 283 6.26 17.23 -3.64
C SER A 283 5.78 15.85 -3.17
N GLY A 284 6.68 14.96 -2.76
CA GLY A 284 6.38 13.65 -2.17
C GLY A 284 6.12 13.70 -0.66
N ILE A 285 6.68 14.69 0.04
CA ILE A 285 6.43 14.98 1.47
C ILE A 285 5.17 15.85 1.61
N GLY A 286 4.92 16.78 0.68
CA GLY A 286 3.72 17.61 0.68
C GLY A 286 2.43 16.78 0.66
N ARG A 287 2.33 15.82 -0.28
CA ARG A 287 1.19 14.90 -0.37
C ARG A 287 1.03 14.02 0.88
N ASP A 288 2.12 13.44 1.40
CA ASP A 288 2.05 12.68 2.65
C ASP A 288 1.55 13.54 3.83
N LYS A 289 1.93 14.82 3.91
CA LYS A 289 1.44 15.78 4.92
C LYS A 289 -0.02 16.19 4.71
N GLU A 290 -0.57 16.02 3.49
CA GLU A 290 -2.00 16.20 3.20
C GLU A 290 -2.79 14.93 3.57
N ASP A 291 -2.27 13.74 3.26
CA ASP A 291 -2.82 12.44 3.68
C ASP A 291 -2.91 12.35 5.22
N LEU A 292 -1.83 12.71 5.94
CA LEU A 292 -1.76 12.74 7.40
C LEU A 292 -2.84 13.65 8.00
N LYS A 293 -2.96 14.88 7.48
CA LYS A 293 -4.02 15.82 7.88
C LYS A 293 -5.43 15.31 7.53
N PHE A 294 -5.58 14.47 6.52
CA PHE A 294 -6.87 13.87 6.16
C PHE A 294 -7.27 12.77 7.13
N GLU A 295 -6.34 11.89 7.52
CA GLU A 295 -6.62 10.81 8.47
C GLU A 295 -6.86 11.32 9.91
N HIS A 296 -6.11 12.31 10.41
CA HIS A 296 -6.42 12.95 11.71
C HIS A 296 -7.87 13.50 11.75
N ARG A 297 -8.27 14.25 10.73
CA ARG A 297 -9.64 14.79 10.58
C ARG A 297 -10.74 13.73 10.43
N ARG A 298 -10.37 12.45 10.29
CA ARG A 298 -11.30 11.32 10.36
C ARG A 298 -11.22 10.60 11.70
N ILE A 299 -10.03 10.44 12.30
CA ILE A 299 -9.86 9.96 13.69
C ILE A 299 -10.66 10.82 14.67
N GLU A 300 -10.71 12.13 14.46
CA GLU A 300 -11.53 13.12 15.20
C GLU A 300 -13.05 12.94 15.02
N ARG A 301 -13.50 12.16 14.04
CA ARG A 301 -14.92 12.01 13.63
C ARG A 301 -15.37 10.55 13.49
N THR A 302 -14.61 9.61 14.07
CA THR A 302 -14.86 8.16 13.95
C THR A 302 -15.06 7.58 15.35
N ASP A 303 -16.31 7.25 15.67
CA ASP A 303 -16.69 6.70 16.98
C ASP A 303 -16.35 5.20 17.11
N GLY A 304 -16.13 4.50 15.99
CA GLY A 304 -15.80 3.08 15.96
C GLY A 304 -14.35 2.79 16.38
N GLN A 305 -14.17 2.13 17.53
CA GLN A 305 -12.86 1.79 18.12
C GLN A 305 -11.89 1.10 17.15
N LEU A 306 -12.36 0.09 16.40
CA LEU A 306 -11.53 -0.66 15.45
C LEU A 306 -11.15 0.17 14.22
N GLU A 307 -12.06 1.01 13.71
CA GLU A 307 -11.74 1.93 12.62
C GLU A 307 -10.72 2.99 13.07
N LYS A 308 -10.87 3.50 14.30
CA LYS A 308 -9.91 4.42 14.93
C LYS A 308 -8.51 3.81 15.03
N GLN A 309 -8.38 2.54 15.44
CA GLN A 309 -7.12 1.81 15.45
C GLN A 309 -6.50 1.67 14.04
N ILE A 310 -7.29 1.28 13.02
CA ILE A 310 -6.82 1.18 11.63
C ILE A 310 -6.33 2.53 11.10
N ARG A 311 -7.03 3.63 11.42
CA ARG A 311 -6.61 4.99 11.03
C ARG A 311 -5.35 5.43 11.77
N GLN A 312 -5.22 5.12 13.05
CA GLN A 312 -4.03 5.43 13.84
C GLN A 312 -2.78 4.68 13.32
N ALA A 313 -2.91 3.41 12.96
CA ALA A 313 -1.83 2.66 12.30
C ALA A 313 -1.42 3.30 10.96
N LYS A 314 -2.38 3.75 10.14
CA LYS A 314 -2.10 4.49 8.90
C LYS A 314 -1.36 5.81 9.15
N VAL A 315 -1.71 6.56 10.19
CA VAL A 315 -0.99 7.80 10.55
C VAL A 315 0.47 7.49 10.84
N VAL A 316 0.78 6.49 11.68
CA VAL A 316 2.16 6.08 11.99
C VAL A 316 2.93 5.63 10.73
N MET A 317 2.28 4.93 9.80
CA MET A 317 2.87 4.56 8.50
C MET A 317 3.13 5.77 7.57
N ILE A 318 2.33 6.82 7.66
CA ILE A 318 2.54 8.06 6.89
C ILE A 318 3.64 8.92 7.54
N GLU A 319 3.68 8.99 8.87
CA GLU A 319 4.71 9.69 9.64
C GLU A 319 6.11 9.08 9.41
N SER A 320 6.26 7.75 9.51
CA SER A 320 7.53 7.08 9.21
C SER A 320 7.98 7.31 7.76
N ARG A 321 7.03 7.32 6.81
CA ARG A 321 7.28 7.63 5.39
C ARG A 321 7.71 9.09 5.18
N ILE A 322 7.11 10.06 5.90
CA ILE A 322 7.53 11.46 5.91
C ILE A 322 8.94 11.58 6.47
N ASN A 323 9.22 10.97 7.62
CA ASN A 323 10.51 11.06 8.29
C ASN A 323 11.64 10.44 7.45
N SER A 324 11.41 9.28 6.82
CA SER A 324 12.36 8.67 5.88
C SER A 324 12.62 9.56 4.65
N LYS A 325 11.59 10.21 4.10
CA LYS A 325 11.74 11.17 2.99
C LYS A 325 12.46 12.45 3.43
N GLN A 326 12.21 12.94 4.65
CA GLN A 326 12.83 14.15 5.18
C GLN A 326 14.32 13.94 5.44
N ALA A 327 14.72 12.86 6.12
CA ALA A 327 16.14 12.53 6.31
C ALA A 327 16.91 12.43 4.98
N LYS A 328 16.33 11.75 3.99
CA LYS A 328 16.89 11.66 2.62
C LYS A 328 16.96 13.01 1.91
N LEU A 329 16.04 13.94 2.19
CA LEU A 329 16.06 15.31 1.66
C LEU A 329 17.19 16.11 2.30
N ASP A 330 17.34 16.01 3.62
CA ASP A 330 18.36 16.74 4.38
C ASP A 330 19.77 16.28 3.97
N ASP A 331 19.98 14.98 3.73
CA ASP A 331 21.23 14.45 3.16
C ASP A 331 21.49 14.87 1.71
N MET A 332 20.43 15.04 0.91
CA MET A 332 20.55 15.63 -0.42
C MET A 332 20.88 17.13 -0.36
N GLU A 333 20.42 17.87 0.65
CA GLU A 333 20.81 19.26 0.85
C GLU A 333 22.25 19.41 1.37
N LYS A 334 22.72 18.51 2.26
CA LYS A 334 24.15 18.36 2.60
C LYS A 334 24.99 18.08 1.33
N THR A 335 24.54 17.15 0.50
CA THR A 335 25.19 16.78 -0.77
C THR A 335 25.23 17.96 -1.76
N LYS A 336 24.13 18.70 -1.90
CA LYS A 336 24.05 19.93 -2.70
C LYS A 336 25.10 20.94 -2.25
N ALA A 337 25.18 21.23 -0.94
CA ALA A 337 26.16 22.17 -0.40
C ALA A 337 27.62 21.73 -0.68
N GLN A 338 27.91 20.42 -0.65
CA GLN A 338 29.21 19.91 -1.08
C GLN A 338 29.48 20.10 -2.58
N LEU A 339 28.49 19.88 -3.44
CA LEU A 339 28.63 20.09 -4.89
C LEU A 339 28.81 21.58 -5.24
N GLU A 340 28.07 22.49 -4.58
CA GLU A 340 28.20 23.94 -4.78
C GLU A 340 29.60 24.43 -4.36
N LYS A 341 30.11 23.99 -3.20
CA LYS A 341 31.50 24.23 -2.79
C LYS A 341 32.53 23.68 -3.79
N LYS A 342 32.30 22.48 -4.35
CA LYS A 342 33.19 21.86 -5.37
C LYS A 342 33.17 22.63 -6.70
N ILE A 343 32.01 23.12 -7.15
CA ILE A 343 31.89 24.01 -8.34
C ILE A 343 32.67 25.30 -8.12
N GLU A 344 32.51 25.94 -6.97
CA GLU A 344 33.19 27.20 -6.65
C GLU A 344 34.73 27.02 -6.59
N GLN A 345 35.20 25.93 -5.99
CA GLN A 345 36.63 25.60 -5.97
C GLN A 345 37.20 25.34 -7.36
N GLU A 346 36.50 24.59 -8.23
CA GLU A 346 36.96 24.34 -9.60
C GLU A 346 36.93 25.61 -10.47
N LYS A 347 35.95 26.51 -10.28
CA LYS A 347 35.94 27.84 -10.94
C LYS A 347 37.13 28.70 -10.48
N LYS A 348 37.38 28.82 -9.17
CA LYS A 348 38.56 29.51 -8.61
C LYS A 348 39.90 28.89 -9.07
N LYS A 349 39.97 27.57 -9.30
CA LYS A 349 41.14 26.90 -9.90
C LYS A 349 41.28 27.21 -11.40
N ALA A 350 40.19 27.22 -12.16
CA ALA A 350 40.18 27.56 -13.58
C ALA A 350 40.65 29.01 -13.81
N GLU A 351 40.14 29.97 -13.04
CA GLU A 351 40.60 31.36 -13.05
C GLU A 351 42.09 31.50 -12.72
N LYS A 352 42.57 30.81 -11.67
CA LYS A 352 44.00 30.82 -11.30
C LYS A 352 44.90 30.18 -12.35
N ARG A 353 44.41 29.20 -13.13
CA ARG A 353 45.10 28.64 -14.30
C ARG A 353 45.12 29.64 -15.45
N ALA A 354 43.95 30.15 -15.86
CA ALA A 354 43.82 31.15 -16.92
C ALA A 354 44.73 32.39 -16.69
N LYS A 355 44.80 32.91 -15.46
CA LYS A 355 45.72 34.00 -15.10
C LYS A 355 47.19 33.61 -15.27
N LYS A 356 47.61 32.44 -14.79
CA LYS A 356 49.00 31.94 -14.93
C LYS A 356 49.37 31.61 -16.36
N ASP A 357 48.42 31.11 -17.16
CA ASP A 357 48.68 30.73 -18.54
C ASP A 357 48.68 31.96 -19.47
N ALA A 358 47.90 33.01 -19.15
CA ALA A 358 48.04 34.34 -19.73
C ALA A 358 49.38 35.01 -19.35
N GLU A 359 49.79 34.93 -18.09
CA GLU A 359 51.10 35.41 -17.61
C GLU A 359 52.27 34.69 -18.32
N ARG A 360 52.16 33.36 -18.50
CA ARG A 360 53.11 32.56 -19.28
C ARG A 360 53.13 32.92 -20.75
N ALA A 361 51.96 33.17 -21.37
CA ALA A 361 51.88 33.61 -22.76
C ALA A 361 52.51 34.99 -22.95
N ALA A 362 52.26 35.94 -22.03
CA ALA A 362 52.89 37.24 -22.01
C ALA A 362 54.42 37.14 -21.81
N ALA A 363 54.88 36.29 -20.88
CA ALA A 363 56.31 36.05 -20.64
C ALA A 363 57.00 35.33 -21.82
N ALA A 364 56.29 34.45 -22.54
CA ALA A 364 56.80 33.82 -23.76
C ALA A 364 56.88 34.83 -24.91
N ALA A 365 55.87 35.68 -25.11
CA ALA A 365 55.88 36.75 -26.09
C ALA A 365 56.96 37.80 -25.81
N ALA A 366 57.16 38.18 -24.54
CA ALA A 366 58.25 39.07 -24.12
C ALA A 366 59.63 38.45 -24.39
N LYS A 367 59.82 37.15 -24.07
CA LYS A 367 61.06 36.43 -24.39
C LYS A 367 61.30 36.31 -25.90
N ALA A 368 60.25 36.13 -26.70
CA ALA A 368 60.37 36.10 -28.16
C ALA A 368 60.80 37.46 -28.73
N LYS A 369 60.24 38.57 -28.21
CA LYS A 369 60.68 39.94 -28.57
C LYS A 369 62.13 40.20 -28.17
N ILE A 370 62.51 39.91 -26.92
CA ILE A 370 63.88 40.09 -26.43
C ILE A 370 64.87 39.20 -27.22
N ALA A 371 64.49 37.98 -27.61
CA ALA A 371 65.32 37.14 -28.46
C ALA A 371 65.53 37.72 -29.87
N ALA A 372 64.50 38.33 -30.46
CA ALA A 372 64.62 39.04 -31.73
C ALA A 372 65.54 40.26 -31.62
N GLU A 373 65.31 41.13 -30.63
CA GLU A 373 66.13 42.33 -30.35
C GLU A 373 67.61 41.99 -30.07
N ILE A 374 67.89 40.83 -29.44
CA ILE A 374 69.26 40.34 -29.23
C ILE A 374 69.87 39.80 -30.53
N SER A 375 69.10 39.17 -31.40
CA SER A 375 69.59 38.67 -32.70
C SER A 375 69.85 39.77 -33.74
N GLU A 376 69.29 40.97 -33.53
CA GLU A 376 69.41 42.13 -34.42
C GLU A 376 70.53 43.12 -34.00
N ARG A 377 71.31 42.76 -32.97
CA ARG A 377 72.36 43.60 -32.39
C ARG A 377 73.74 42.97 -32.57
N GLU A 378 74.58 43.55 -33.43
CA GLU A 378 75.95 43.08 -33.62
C GLU A 378 76.80 43.29 -32.34
N VAL A 379 77.42 42.22 -31.84
CA VAL A 379 78.17 42.21 -30.58
C VAL A 379 79.67 42.18 -30.85
N SER A 380 80.40 43.16 -30.32
CA SER A 380 81.86 43.23 -30.40
C SER A 380 82.53 42.05 -29.68
N PRO A 381 83.64 41.47 -30.22
CA PRO A 381 84.24 40.23 -29.70
C PRO A 381 84.62 40.27 -28.21
N GLU A 382 84.88 41.44 -27.63
CA GLU A 382 85.10 41.56 -26.17
C GLU A 382 83.87 41.22 -25.33
N GLU A 383 82.67 41.64 -25.75
CA GLU A 383 81.45 41.44 -24.97
C GLU A 383 80.99 39.98 -24.99
N ALA A 384 81.23 39.27 -26.10
CA ALA A 384 81.00 37.82 -26.20
C ALA A 384 81.80 37.04 -25.13
N SER A 385 83.05 37.44 -24.85
CA SER A 385 83.87 36.84 -23.80
C SER A 385 83.29 37.06 -22.39
N LYS A 386 82.77 38.26 -22.12
CA LYS A 386 82.19 38.67 -20.82
C LYS A 386 80.86 37.93 -20.58
N LEU A 387 80.05 37.75 -21.62
CA LEU A 387 78.82 36.95 -21.59
C LEU A 387 79.10 35.45 -21.40
N ALA A 388 80.12 34.90 -22.05
CA ALA A 388 80.54 33.51 -21.84
C ALA A 388 81.02 33.26 -20.39
N ALA A 389 81.82 34.18 -19.84
CA ALA A 389 82.26 34.12 -18.43
C ALA A 389 81.07 34.20 -17.45
N ALA A 390 80.11 35.09 -17.69
CA ALA A 390 78.89 35.19 -16.88
C ALA A 390 78.02 33.92 -16.96
N ALA A 391 77.89 33.31 -18.13
CA ALA A 391 77.18 32.04 -18.31
C ALA A 391 77.88 30.88 -17.57
N ALA A 392 79.22 30.84 -17.57
CA ALA A 392 80.00 29.87 -16.80
C ALA A 392 79.80 30.04 -15.28
N ALA A 393 79.88 31.28 -14.76
CA ALA A 393 79.65 31.56 -13.34
C ALA A 393 78.23 31.16 -12.87
N ILE A 394 77.21 31.38 -13.71
CA ILE A 394 75.83 30.93 -13.42
C ILE A 394 75.72 29.39 -13.44
N ALA A 395 76.48 28.70 -14.30
CA ALA A 395 76.54 27.24 -14.32
C ALA A 395 77.24 26.65 -13.09
N GLU A 396 78.30 27.29 -12.58
CA GLU A 396 78.95 26.90 -11.32
C GLU A 396 78.08 27.18 -10.10
N GLY A 397 77.41 28.33 -10.02
CA GLY A 397 76.43 28.62 -8.97
C GLY A 397 75.31 27.58 -8.89
N LYS A 398 74.90 27.01 -10.04
CA LYS A 398 73.96 25.87 -10.11
C LYS A 398 74.53 24.54 -9.62
N LYS A 399 75.86 24.33 -9.69
CA LYS A 399 76.51 23.15 -9.09
C LYS A 399 76.65 23.29 -7.57
N ALA A 400 77.05 24.46 -7.08
CA ALA A 400 77.24 24.72 -5.65
C ALA A 400 75.97 24.43 -4.82
N LYS A 401 74.79 24.83 -5.31
CA LYS A 401 73.51 24.59 -4.62
C LYS A 401 73.00 23.14 -4.68
N LYS A 402 73.79 22.20 -5.22
CA LYS A 402 73.49 20.75 -5.25
C LYS A 402 74.30 19.95 -4.21
N GLY A 403 75.08 20.61 -3.35
CA GLY A 403 75.91 19.97 -2.32
C GLY A 403 75.21 19.59 -1.00
N SER A 404 74.00 20.11 -0.72
CA SER A 404 73.28 19.83 0.53
C SER A 404 71.85 19.32 0.29
N ARG A 405 71.75 18.00 0.07
CA ARG A 405 70.60 17.17 0.44
C ARG A 405 71.05 15.73 0.56
N VAL A 406 70.76 15.08 1.69
CA VAL A 406 71.24 13.71 1.97
C VAL A 406 70.68 12.70 0.97
N LYS A 407 71.52 11.73 0.62
CA LYS A 407 71.33 10.78 -0.48
C LYS A 407 70.48 9.58 -0.03
N ALA A 408 69.20 9.56 -0.40
CA ALA A 408 68.32 8.41 -0.23
C ALA A 408 68.22 7.59 -1.52
N GLY A 409 68.32 6.27 -1.42
CA GLY A 409 68.03 5.33 -2.50
C GLY A 409 69.15 4.32 -2.79
N ASP A 410 68.98 3.10 -2.28
CA ASP A 410 69.59 1.91 -2.89
C ASP A 410 68.64 0.68 -2.77
N ARG A 411 67.93 0.40 -3.88
CA ARG A 411 67.45 -0.94 -4.30
C ARG A 411 66.28 -1.58 -3.49
N PRO A 412 65.75 -2.77 -3.90
CA PRO A 412 64.89 -2.84 -5.09
C PRO A 412 63.60 -3.68 -4.87
N SER A 413 62.80 -3.84 -5.93
CA SER A 413 61.50 -4.54 -5.91
C SER A 413 61.55 -6.07 -6.06
N LYS A 414 60.73 -6.79 -5.27
CA LYS A 414 60.00 -8.07 -5.58
C LYS A 414 59.05 -8.37 -4.39
N GLN A 415 57.73 -8.45 -4.57
CA GLN A 415 56.91 -9.61 -4.99
C GLN A 415 56.68 -10.73 -3.94
N VAL A 416 55.47 -10.71 -3.36
CA VAL A 416 54.47 -11.83 -3.35
C VAL A 416 54.69 -13.05 -2.41
N LYS A 417 53.57 -13.53 -1.81
CA LYS A 417 53.33 -14.80 -1.04
C LYS A 417 53.92 -14.85 0.39
N ASN A 418 53.35 -15.58 1.37
CA ASN A 418 52.00 -16.15 1.57
C ASN A 418 51.81 -16.62 3.04
N PHE A 419 50.53 -16.80 3.46
CA PHE A 419 50.04 -17.76 4.49
C PHE A 419 50.41 -17.46 5.97
N ILE A 420 49.46 -17.43 6.92
CA ILE A 420 48.75 -18.54 7.62
C ILE A 420 49.66 -19.36 8.55
N ALA A 421 49.49 -19.19 9.88
CA ALA A 421 49.25 -20.26 10.87
C ALA A 421 49.12 -19.70 12.32
N PHE A 422 48.27 -20.34 13.13
CA PHE A 422 48.43 -20.71 14.56
C PHE A 422 49.32 -19.80 15.45
N SER A 423 48.78 -19.03 16.42
CA SER A 423 48.19 -19.42 17.72
C SER A 423 49.22 -19.91 18.77
N GLU A 424 49.15 -19.37 19.99
CA GLU A 424 49.10 -20.12 21.26
C GLU A 424 48.90 -19.16 22.47
N ILE A 425 48.00 -19.54 23.41
CA ILE A 425 48.14 -19.57 24.89
C ILE A 425 48.62 -18.26 25.60
N ILE A 426 47.95 -17.73 26.65
CA ILE A 426 47.96 -18.19 28.07
C ILE A 426 46.66 -17.80 28.82
N THR A 427 46.20 -18.71 29.69
CA THR A 427 45.23 -18.57 30.81
C THR A 427 45.90 -19.10 32.10
N PRO A 428 45.36 -19.01 33.35
CA PRO A 428 44.08 -18.46 33.85
C PRO A 428 44.33 -17.30 34.88
N ASP A 429 43.57 -16.95 35.95
CA ASP A 429 42.85 -17.71 37.00
C ASP A 429 41.71 -16.90 37.69
N VAL A 430 40.94 -17.55 38.58
CA VAL A 430 39.64 -17.15 39.22
C VAL A 430 39.80 -16.80 40.74
N PRO A 431 38.77 -16.68 41.65
CA PRO A 431 37.28 -16.87 41.62
C PRO A 431 36.49 -15.62 42.17
N VAL A 432 35.29 -15.57 42.81
CA VAL A 432 34.34 -16.51 43.49
C VAL A 432 32.91 -15.89 43.65
N THR A 433 31.83 -16.72 43.58
CA THR A 433 30.50 -16.62 44.29
C THR A 433 29.56 -15.38 44.13
N THR A 434 28.21 -15.40 44.23
CA THR A 434 27.16 -16.44 44.47
C THR A 434 25.73 -15.97 44.10
N ALA A 435 24.83 -16.91 43.71
CA ALA A 435 23.38 -17.11 44.06
C ALA A 435 22.39 -15.92 44.35
N ALA A 436 21.06 -16.00 44.10
CA ALA A 436 20.21 -16.95 43.34
C ALA A 436 18.74 -16.47 43.12
N VAL A 437 18.12 -17.01 42.06
CA VAL A 437 16.70 -17.37 41.77
C VAL A 437 15.57 -17.07 42.79
N GLY A 438 14.40 -16.59 42.30
CA GLY A 438 13.10 -16.68 43.00
C GLY A 438 11.89 -16.04 42.26
N ALA A 439 10.79 -16.79 42.08
CA ALA A 439 9.46 -16.36 41.58
C ALA A 439 8.38 -16.74 42.66
N PRO A 440 7.01 -16.85 42.49
CA PRO A 440 6.19 -17.01 41.26
C PRO A 440 4.70 -16.49 41.27
N THR A 441 3.91 -16.92 40.26
CA THR A 441 2.46 -17.30 40.31
C THR A 441 1.29 -16.28 40.22
N ALA A 442 0.75 -16.18 38.99
CA ALA A 442 -0.64 -16.46 38.52
C ALA A 442 -1.92 -15.71 39.00
N ALA A 443 -2.95 -15.79 38.14
CA ALA A 443 -4.34 -15.31 38.32
C ALA A 443 -5.33 -16.46 38.61
N PRO A 444 -6.57 -16.15 39.03
CA PRO A 444 -7.78 -16.35 38.18
C PRO A 444 -8.87 -15.27 38.41
N THR A 445 -10.11 -15.28 37.89
CA THR A 445 -10.74 -15.61 36.58
C THR A 445 -12.24 -15.21 36.65
N GLU A 446 -12.82 -14.70 35.56
CA GLU A 446 -14.27 -14.63 35.20
C GLU A 446 -15.32 -13.71 35.90
N ALA A 447 -16.10 -13.06 35.01
CA ALA A 447 -17.57 -12.97 34.96
C ALA A 447 -18.40 -11.83 35.63
N SER A 448 -18.99 -11.02 34.73
CA SER A 448 -20.43 -10.64 34.64
C SER A 448 -21.01 -9.34 35.25
N ALA A 449 -21.79 -8.69 34.38
CA ALA A 449 -23.05 -7.94 34.61
C ALA A 449 -23.10 -6.54 35.29
N GLU A 450 -23.73 -5.64 34.54
CA GLU A 450 -24.71 -4.59 34.90
C GLU A 450 -24.38 -3.36 35.78
N SER A 451 -25.01 -2.25 35.35
CA SER A 451 -25.31 -1.02 36.09
C SER A 451 -26.58 -1.22 36.95
N PRO A 452 -26.96 -0.31 37.89
CA PRO A 452 -26.73 1.14 37.86
C PRO A 452 -26.29 1.79 39.19
N ALA A 453 -25.97 3.08 39.12
CA ALA A 453 -25.83 3.95 40.30
C ALA A 453 -27.09 4.86 40.46
N PRO A 454 -27.77 4.84 41.62
CA PRO A 454 -28.73 5.87 42.00
C PRO A 454 -28.02 7.08 42.65
N VAL A 455 -28.67 8.24 42.62
CA VAL A 455 -28.26 9.43 43.39
C VAL A 455 -28.93 9.43 44.77
N ALA A 456 -28.20 9.87 45.80
CA ALA A 456 -28.73 10.19 47.12
C ALA A 456 -27.87 11.28 47.77
N ASP A 457 -28.53 12.26 48.39
CA ASP A 457 -27.90 13.39 49.09
C ASP A 457 -27.57 13.06 50.57
N VAL A 458 -26.62 13.83 51.10
CA VAL A 458 -26.57 14.39 52.48
C VAL A 458 -27.16 13.54 53.62
N ASP A 459 -26.32 13.09 54.55
CA ASP A 459 -26.08 13.87 55.77
C ASP A 459 -24.74 13.54 56.49
N THR A 460 -24.53 14.21 57.61
CA THR A 460 -23.31 14.48 58.39
C THR A 460 -23.64 14.32 59.90
N PRO A 461 -22.71 14.53 60.86
CA PRO A 461 -21.24 14.40 60.85
C PRO A 461 -20.69 13.62 62.09
N SER A 462 -19.35 13.59 62.23
CA SER A 462 -18.61 13.42 63.50
C SER A 462 -18.67 12.03 64.16
N THR A 463 -17.80 11.65 65.13
CA THR A 463 -16.77 12.36 65.92
C THR A 463 -15.48 11.52 66.05
N ASP A 464 -14.31 12.18 66.15
CA ASP A 464 -13.18 11.88 67.08
C ASP A 464 -12.52 10.46 67.08
N THR A 465 -11.24 10.23 67.43
CA THR A 465 -10.16 11.08 67.97
C THR A 465 -8.78 10.39 67.79
N VAL A 466 -7.67 11.16 67.66
CA VAL A 466 -6.23 10.83 67.96
C VAL A 466 -5.59 9.50 67.49
N ALA A 467 -4.26 9.35 67.34
CA ALA A 467 -3.11 10.26 67.25
C ALA A 467 -1.88 9.51 66.70
N ALA A 468 -0.82 10.27 66.34
CA ALA A 468 0.60 9.90 66.49
C ALA A 468 1.15 8.73 65.61
N THR A 469 2.39 8.76 65.08
CA THR A 469 3.46 9.79 65.07
C THR A 469 4.48 9.45 63.96
N ALA A 470 5.26 10.45 63.51
CA ALA A 470 6.66 10.42 63.01
C ALA A 470 7.14 9.25 62.09
N ALA A 471 7.98 9.46 61.07
CA ALA A 471 9.04 10.46 60.91
C ALA A 471 9.27 10.88 59.44
N VAL A 472 10.42 11.51 59.14
CA VAL A 472 10.73 12.21 57.86
C VAL A 472 12.04 11.66 57.21
N PRO A 473 12.53 12.12 56.02
CA PRO A 473 13.15 11.24 55.01
C PRO A 473 14.69 11.40 54.90
N PRO A 474 15.32 10.84 53.84
CA PRO A 474 15.80 11.73 52.78
C PRO A 474 15.50 11.24 51.33
N ALA A 475 16.28 11.72 50.36
CA ALA A 475 16.10 11.68 48.91
C ALA A 475 17.04 10.69 48.16
N ALA A 476 16.90 10.65 46.82
CA ALA A 476 17.96 10.37 45.80
C ALA A 476 18.51 8.91 45.70
N GLU A 477 19.04 8.40 44.57
CA GLU A 477 19.19 8.92 43.19
C GLU A 477 19.28 7.77 42.13
N GLU A 478 19.36 8.18 40.86
CA GLU A 478 19.46 7.53 39.51
C GLU A 478 19.97 6.08 39.23
N GLU A 479 19.42 5.52 38.11
CA GLU A 479 20.00 4.60 37.08
C GLU A 479 20.54 3.17 37.45
N THR A 480 20.81 2.20 36.55
CA THR A 480 20.83 2.09 35.05
C THR A 480 20.16 0.77 34.56
N LEU A 481 19.91 0.63 33.24
CA LEU A 481 19.60 -0.66 32.60
C LEU A 481 20.88 -1.43 32.24
N ALA A 482 21.07 -2.66 32.74
CA ALA A 482 22.15 -3.55 32.25
C ALA A 482 21.94 -5.08 32.35
N GLU A 483 20.91 -5.61 33.05
CA GLU A 483 20.88 -7.07 33.32
C GLU A 483 19.46 -7.69 33.32
N LYS A 484 19.06 -8.31 32.19
CA LYS A 484 18.18 -9.50 32.10
C LYS A 484 17.97 -10.09 30.70
N ALA A 485 18.93 -9.92 29.79
CA ALA A 485 18.87 -10.47 28.41
C ALA A 485 19.41 -11.92 28.28
N GLY A 486 19.39 -12.72 29.34
CA GLY A 486 20.18 -13.97 29.43
C GLY A 486 19.44 -15.31 29.35
N ASP A 487 18.13 -15.37 29.63
CA ASP A 487 17.47 -16.62 30.07
C ASP A 487 16.21 -17.01 29.27
N ALA A 488 16.18 -16.68 27.97
CA ALA A 488 15.01 -16.87 27.10
C ALA A 488 15.23 -17.72 25.83
N ILE A 489 16.47 -18.16 25.56
CA ILE A 489 16.86 -18.73 24.25
C ILE A 489 16.92 -20.27 24.25
N ALA A 490 17.09 -20.90 25.42
CA ALA A 490 17.26 -22.36 25.53
C ALA A 490 15.98 -23.21 25.30
N GLY A 491 14.79 -22.60 25.28
CA GLY A 491 13.51 -23.33 25.29
C GLY A 491 12.89 -23.68 23.93
N VAL A 492 13.34 -23.07 22.84
CA VAL A 492 12.58 -23.07 21.55
C VAL A 492 13.10 -24.07 20.52
N ILE A 493 14.36 -24.49 20.61
CA ILE A 493 15.06 -25.23 19.54
C ILE A 493 14.63 -26.70 19.44
N THR A 494 14.04 -27.28 20.50
CA THR A 494 13.84 -28.74 20.62
C THR A 494 12.48 -29.26 20.12
N SER A 495 11.53 -28.41 19.73
CA SER A 495 10.13 -28.84 19.45
C SER A 495 9.77 -29.01 17.97
N VAL A 496 10.67 -28.71 17.03
CA VAL A 496 10.39 -28.70 15.57
C VAL A 496 10.96 -29.95 14.85
N GLY A 497 11.55 -30.90 15.60
CA GLY A 497 12.32 -32.02 15.05
C GLY A 497 11.52 -33.21 14.49
N GLU A 498 10.23 -33.35 14.79
CA GLU A 498 9.44 -34.56 14.47
C GLU A 498 8.12 -34.24 13.72
N ALA A 499 8.20 -33.95 12.40
CA ALA A 499 6.99 -33.72 11.57
C ALA A 499 7.10 -34.05 10.06
N VAL A 500 8.11 -34.82 9.61
CA VAL A 500 8.33 -35.19 8.18
C VAL A 500 8.92 -36.61 8.15
N ALA A 501 8.42 -37.63 7.41
CA ALA A 501 7.39 -37.78 6.37
C ALA A 501 6.69 -39.19 6.55
N PRO A 502 5.94 -39.84 5.61
CA PRO A 502 5.70 -39.58 4.17
C PRO A 502 4.21 -39.71 3.71
N LEU A 503 3.99 -39.99 2.41
CA LEU A 503 2.72 -40.05 1.63
C LEU A 503 2.18 -38.66 1.24
N ARG A 504 2.14 -38.20 -0.02
CA ARG A 504 2.32 -38.79 -1.37
C ARG A 504 1.17 -39.62 -1.95
N GLU A 505 0.10 -38.95 -2.41
CA GLU A 505 -0.31 -39.00 -3.82
C GLU A 505 -1.22 -37.82 -4.23
N GLU A 506 -1.28 -37.56 -5.56
CA GLU A 506 -2.13 -36.63 -6.35
C GLU A 506 -2.47 -35.20 -5.85
N GLY A 507 -2.50 -34.22 -6.79
CA GLY A 507 -3.49 -33.12 -6.69
C GLY A 507 -3.06 -31.67 -6.87
N GLY A 508 -1.76 -31.34 -6.95
CA GLY A 508 -1.27 -30.02 -7.40
C GLY A 508 -1.32 -28.88 -6.38
N PHE A 509 -0.16 -28.53 -5.82
CA PHE A 509 0.01 -27.33 -5.00
C PHE A 509 1.47 -26.81 -5.06
N PHE A 510 1.82 -26.13 -6.16
CA PHE A 510 3.19 -25.65 -6.41
C PHE A 510 3.44 -24.18 -6.02
N ASP A 511 2.39 -23.43 -5.67
CA ASP A 511 2.44 -21.96 -5.50
C ASP A 511 2.76 -21.48 -4.07
N GLN A 512 2.81 -22.38 -3.08
CA GLN A 512 3.14 -22.02 -1.68
C GLN A 512 4.46 -22.63 -1.18
N ALA A 513 5.23 -23.28 -2.05
CA ALA A 513 6.53 -23.87 -1.70
C ALA A 513 7.71 -22.88 -1.78
N SER A 514 7.56 -21.74 -2.48
CA SER A 514 8.61 -20.73 -2.62
C SER A 514 8.70 -19.80 -1.40
N GLU A 515 7.55 -19.35 -0.90
CA GLU A 515 7.43 -18.33 0.16
C GLU A 515 8.06 -18.79 1.49
N VAL A 516 7.94 -20.09 1.81
CA VAL A 516 8.57 -20.70 3.01
C VAL A 516 10.08 -20.90 2.84
N PHE A 517 10.58 -21.03 1.60
CA PHE A 517 12.01 -21.22 1.32
C PHE A 517 12.79 -19.90 1.32
N GLU A 518 12.16 -18.79 0.91
CA GLU A 518 12.78 -17.46 0.97
C GLU A 518 12.81 -16.93 2.42
N SER A 519 11.71 -17.01 3.18
CA SER A 519 11.67 -16.49 4.56
C SER A 519 12.63 -17.20 5.51
N ALA A 520 12.93 -18.49 5.27
CA ALA A 520 13.91 -19.26 6.03
C ALA A 520 15.37 -18.90 5.69
N VAL A 521 15.63 -18.28 4.53
CA VAL A 521 16.97 -17.84 4.09
C VAL A 521 17.23 -16.39 4.50
N GLU A 522 16.25 -15.49 4.37
CA GLU A 522 16.38 -14.09 4.80
C GLU A 522 16.63 -13.98 6.32
N SER A 523 15.89 -14.73 7.14
CA SER A 523 16.06 -14.72 8.61
C SER A 523 17.45 -15.18 9.08
N ILE A 524 18.16 -15.99 8.29
CA ILE A 524 19.54 -16.42 8.57
C ILE A 524 20.55 -15.34 8.16
N ASN A 525 20.25 -14.54 7.12
CA ASN A 525 21.15 -13.49 6.64
C ASN A 525 21.09 -12.24 7.53
N ASP A 526 19.90 -11.75 7.88
CA ASP A 526 19.72 -10.53 8.70
C ASP A 526 20.42 -10.64 10.07
N THR A 527 20.32 -11.81 10.71
CA THR A 527 20.96 -12.08 12.01
C THR A 527 22.50 -12.05 11.93
N VAL A 528 23.08 -12.29 10.75
CA VAL A 528 24.52 -12.22 10.50
C VAL A 528 24.96 -10.79 10.16
N GLU A 529 24.14 -10.00 9.47
CA GLU A 529 24.44 -8.60 9.16
C GLU A 529 24.36 -7.71 10.42
N ASP A 530 23.36 -7.87 11.30
CA ASP A 530 23.25 -7.10 12.55
C ASP A 530 24.44 -7.34 13.51
N LEU A 531 24.91 -8.60 13.63
CA LEU A 531 26.13 -8.91 14.38
C LEU A 531 27.39 -8.28 13.75
N THR A 532 27.44 -8.22 12.41
CA THR A 532 28.57 -7.66 11.67
C THR A 532 28.62 -6.13 11.80
N ASP A 533 27.48 -5.44 11.78
CA ASP A 533 27.41 -3.99 11.91
C ASP A 533 27.54 -3.52 13.37
N THR A 534 27.06 -4.31 14.34
CA THR A 534 27.37 -4.09 15.76
C THR A 534 28.87 -4.15 16.02
N ALA A 535 29.58 -5.14 15.42
CA ALA A 535 31.04 -5.24 15.53
C ALA A 535 31.77 -4.04 14.87
N LYS A 536 31.29 -3.53 13.73
CA LYS A 536 31.84 -2.31 13.10
C LYS A 536 31.65 -1.07 13.98
N ALA A 537 30.46 -0.90 14.58
CA ALA A 537 30.16 0.24 15.46
C ALA A 537 31.08 0.27 16.69
N VAL A 538 31.29 -0.88 17.35
CA VAL A 538 32.22 -1.00 18.49
C VAL A 538 33.67 -0.74 18.04
N TYR A 539 34.08 -1.22 16.86
CA TYR A 539 35.41 -0.96 16.33
C TYR A 539 35.66 0.54 16.04
N GLN A 540 34.66 1.26 15.51
CA GLN A 540 34.78 2.70 15.31
C GLN A 540 34.91 3.45 16.64
N VAL A 541 34.04 3.19 17.62
CA VAL A 541 34.10 3.84 18.95
C VAL A 541 35.41 3.54 19.70
N ALA A 542 35.96 2.33 19.53
CA ALA A 542 37.29 1.99 20.04
C ALA A 542 38.40 2.78 19.31
N SER A 543 38.32 2.94 17.99
CA SER A 543 39.32 3.69 17.22
C SER A 543 39.32 5.19 17.52
N GLU A 544 38.16 5.80 17.76
CA GLU A 544 38.03 7.21 18.14
C GLU A 544 38.59 7.44 19.57
N LYS A 545 38.27 6.57 20.53
CA LYS A 545 38.84 6.68 21.89
C LYS A 545 40.35 6.44 21.95
N ILE A 546 40.93 5.67 21.02
CA ILE A 546 42.39 5.53 20.90
C ILE A 546 43.01 6.79 20.28
N ALA A 547 42.33 7.47 19.35
CA ALA A 547 42.79 8.76 18.82
C ALA A 547 42.79 9.85 19.91
N ASP A 548 41.66 10.04 20.61
CA ASP A 548 41.54 11.01 21.72
C ASP A 548 42.59 10.75 22.82
N ALA A 549 42.85 9.47 23.14
CA ALA A 549 43.88 9.10 24.13
C ALA A 549 45.32 9.28 23.62
N THR A 550 45.56 9.40 22.31
CA THR A 550 46.87 9.69 21.73
C THR A 550 47.14 11.19 21.72
N ASP A 551 46.17 12.00 21.29
CA ASP A 551 46.27 13.46 21.32
C ASP A 551 46.41 13.99 22.77
N ALA A 552 45.81 13.32 23.75
CA ALA A 552 45.96 13.62 25.18
C ALA A 552 47.33 13.24 25.81
N VAL A 553 48.27 12.71 25.02
CA VAL A 553 49.64 12.37 25.46
C VAL A 553 50.71 13.30 24.87
N ASP A 554 50.49 13.87 23.67
CA ASP A 554 51.41 14.84 23.06
C ASP A 554 51.35 16.22 23.75
N ASP A 555 50.24 16.57 24.41
CA ASP A 555 50.02 17.88 25.05
C ASP A 555 50.41 17.86 26.55
N ARG A 556 51.70 17.62 26.85
CA ARG A 556 52.30 17.89 28.17
C ARG A 556 53.60 18.71 28.02
N PRO A 557 53.80 19.78 28.81
CA PRO A 557 54.91 20.70 28.60
C PRO A 557 56.27 20.11 29.00
N GLN A 558 57.31 20.53 28.27
CA GLN A 558 58.68 20.50 28.78
C GLN A 558 58.91 21.78 29.58
N GLU A 559 59.07 21.65 30.90
CA GLU A 559 59.65 22.69 31.76
C GLU A 559 61.09 22.31 32.16
N GLU A 560 61.81 23.24 32.77
CA GLU A 560 63.28 23.35 32.71
C GLU A 560 64.03 22.54 33.79
N GLU A 561 65.12 21.86 33.40
CA GLU A 561 66.45 21.92 34.07
C GLU A 561 67.59 21.59 33.09
#